data_AF-A0A920Q1J3-F1
#
_entry.id   AF-A0A920Q1J3-F1
#
_cell.length_a   1.000
_cell.length_b   1.000
_cell.length_c   1.000
_cell.angle_alpha   90.00
_cell.angle_beta   90.00
_cell.angle_gamma   90.00
#
_symmetry.space_group_name_H-M   'P 1'
#
loop_
_entity.id
_entity.type
_entity.pdbx_description
1 polymer ?
#
loop_
_entity_poly.entity_id
_entity_poly.type
_entity_poly.pdbx_seq_one_letter_code
_entity_poly.pdbx_strand_id
1 'polypeptide(L)'
;MCHGSGRRPRSLFPTKPPAFERQGVSEDDLIDFTPELRAEALQIVENFTLGPIYTPPTLQEPNGNRGTIALPSAGGGVNWPGGAVDADAGILFVPSVTRPSLFGLIDGTEGTGVRYHISSASGVPTVRDLPLIKPPYGRITAIDLTEGEIIWQIPHGETPGYIQAHPDLQGVDIPKTGILTQSSGLLVTSTLLFAGEGARGAPVLRAYDKRTGEIVHELQLPGGPTTGFPITYMANGQQHIVVAALDEERIAELVAFTLP
;
A
#
# COMPACT_ATOMS: atom_id res chain seq x y z
N MET A 1 -31.21 -11.01 -41.19
CA MET A 1 -30.50 -12.00 -40.34
C MET A 1 -29.02 -11.94 -40.67
N CYS A 2 -28.25 -11.12 -39.96
CA CYS A 2 -26.79 -11.15 -40.07
C CYS A 2 -26.26 -12.09 -38.99
N HIS A 3 -25.64 -13.18 -39.41
CA HIS A 3 -25.00 -14.15 -38.52
C HIS A 3 -23.85 -13.46 -37.77
N GLY A 4 -23.93 -13.45 -36.44
CA GLY A 4 -22.89 -12.94 -35.56
C GLY A 4 -21.64 -13.80 -35.65
N SER A 5 -20.57 -13.25 -36.22
CA SER A 5 -19.23 -13.76 -35.95
C SER A 5 -18.86 -13.34 -34.53
N GLY A 6 -18.86 -14.31 -33.62
CA GLY A 6 -18.47 -14.12 -32.23
C GLY A 6 -17.03 -13.63 -32.12
N ARG A 7 -16.84 -12.31 -32.04
CA ARG A 7 -15.66 -11.74 -31.39
C ARG A 7 -15.89 -11.88 -29.89
N ARG A 8 -15.48 -13.02 -29.31
CA ARG A 8 -15.11 -13.00 -27.89
C ARG A 8 -13.96 -11.97 -27.79
N PRO A 9 -14.08 -10.90 -27.00
CA PRO A 9 -12.89 -10.16 -26.66
C PRO A 9 -12.04 -11.13 -25.83
N ARG A 10 -10.96 -11.64 -26.41
CA ARG A 10 -9.85 -12.11 -25.58
C ARG A 10 -9.39 -10.85 -24.88
N SER A 11 -9.83 -10.64 -23.64
CA SER A 11 -9.27 -9.60 -22.80
C SER A 11 -7.77 -9.85 -22.75
N LEU A 12 -7.00 -9.08 -23.50
CA LEU A 12 -5.55 -9.08 -23.41
C LEU A 12 -5.25 -8.38 -22.10
N PHE A 13 -5.08 -9.16 -21.03
CA PHE A 13 -4.55 -8.62 -19.78
C PHE A 13 -3.10 -8.21 -20.06
N PRO A 14 -2.72 -6.94 -19.90
CA PRO A 14 -1.33 -6.53 -19.97
C PRO A 14 -0.53 -7.37 -18.97
N THR A 15 0.47 -8.10 -19.45
CA THR A 15 1.32 -8.95 -18.60
C THR A 15 2.55 -8.21 -18.10
N LYS A 16 2.81 -7.00 -18.64
CA LYS A 16 3.92 -6.15 -18.25
C LYS A 16 3.44 -4.72 -17.90
N PRO A 17 4.01 -4.10 -16.85
CA PRO A 17 4.87 -4.74 -15.86
C PRO A 17 4.13 -5.80 -15.04
N PRO A 18 4.84 -6.75 -14.41
CA PRO A 18 4.19 -7.64 -13.44
C PRO A 18 3.52 -6.81 -12.34
N ALA A 19 2.54 -7.39 -11.66
CA ALA A 19 1.82 -6.70 -10.60
C ALA A 19 2.78 -6.31 -9.46
N PHE A 20 2.96 -5.00 -9.24
CA PHE A 20 3.79 -4.46 -8.16
C PHE A 20 3.08 -4.42 -6.80
N GLU A 21 1.78 -4.70 -6.77
CA GLU A 21 0.99 -4.81 -5.55
C GLU A 21 0.08 -6.04 -5.66
N ARG A 22 -0.32 -6.61 -4.52
CA ARG A 22 -1.17 -7.80 -4.48
C ARG A 22 -2.53 -7.55 -5.10
N GLN A 23 -2.97 -8.53 -5.91
CA GLN A 23 -4.20 -8.48 -6.67
C GLN A 23 -5.04 -9.71 -6.35
N GLY A 24 -6.07 -9.52 -5.53
CA GLY A 24 -6.85 -10.61 -4.94
C GLY A 24 -6.33 -11.04 -3.58
N VAL A 25 -7.13 -11.89 -2.93
CA VAL A 25 -6.85 -12.48 -1.63
C VAL A 25 -7.06 -13.98 -1.75
N SER A 26 -6.10 -14.73 -1.28
CA SER A 26 -6.15 -16.19 -1.12
C SER A 26 -5.83 -16.55 0.32
N GLU A 27 -6.00 -17.82 0.68
CA GLU A 27 -5.54 -18.30 1.98
C GLU A 27 -4.03 -18.06 2.13
N ASP A 28 -3.21 -18.21 1.08
CA ASP A 28 -1.75 -18.01 1.17
C ASP A 28 -1.34 -16.58 1.59
N ASP A 29 -2.25 -15.61 1.46
CA ASP A 29 -2.01 -14.22 1.84
C ASP A 29 -2.27 -13.94 3.32
N LEU A 30 -2.91 -14.84 4.05
CA LEU A 30 -3.23 -14.63 5.46
C LEU A 30 -1.97 -14.67 6.33
N ILE A 31 -2.00 -13.91 7.42
CA ILE A 31 -0.96 -13.85 8.43
C ILE A 31 -0.50 -15.24 8.87
N ASP A 32 0.81 -15.41 8.92
CA ASP A 32 1.50 -16.69 9.15
C ASP A 32 2.72 -16.54 10.08
N PHE A 33 2.77 -15.48 10.89
CA PHE A 33 3.84 -15.28 11.88
C PHE A 33 3.95 -16.43 12.89
N THR A 34 2.82 -17.03 13.27
CA THR A 34 2.76 -18.26 14.07
C THR A 34 1.66 -19.19 13.56
N PRO A 35 1.75 -20.50 13.82
CA PRO A 35 0.69 -21.45 13.48
C PRO A 35 -0.68 -21.10 14.11
N GLU A 36 -0.69 -20.55 15.31
CA GLU A 36 -1.90 -20.18 16.03
C GLU A 36 -2.61 -18.98 15.38
N LEU A 37 -1.85 -17.94 15.02
CA LEU A 37 -2.38 -16.78 14.28
C LEU A 37 -2.89 -17.21 12.91
N ARG A 38 -2.18 -18.13 12.25
CA ARG A 38 -2.60 -18.67 10.96
C ARG A 38 -3.91 -19.45 11.05
N ALA A 39 -4.06 -20.29 12.06
CA ALA A 39 -5.28 -21.07 12.28
C ALA A 39 -6.49 -20.16 12.55
N GLU A 40 -6.32 -19.13 13.37
CA GLU A 40 -7.37 -18.14 13.64
C GLU A 40 -7.71 -17.32 12.39
N ALA A 41 -6.72 -16.95 11.57
CA ALA A 41 -6.95 -16.28 10.30
C ALA A 41 -7.80 -17.12 9.34
N LEU A 42 -7.52 -18.43 9.25
CA LEU A 42 -8.30 -19.37 8.44
C LEU A 42 -9.75 -19.45 8.91
N GLN A 43 -9.98 -19.56 10.22
CA GLN A 43 -11.34 -19.56 10.79
C GLN A 43 -12.10 -18.27 10.51
N ILE A 44 -11.42 -17.12 10.59
CA ILE A 44 -12.01 -15.82 10.27
C ILE A 44 -12.53 -15.80 8.84
N VAL A 45 -11.71 -16.24 7.87
CA VAL A 45 -12.06 -16.13 6.44
C VAL A 45 -13.13 -17.13 5.98
N GLU A 46 -13.49 -18.15 6.77
CA GLU A 46 -14.59 -19.08 6.46
C GLU A 46 -15.92 -18.35 6.20
N ASN A 47 -16.13 -17.22 6.87
CA ASN A 47 -17.33 -16.39 6.71
C ASN A 47 -17.16 -15.28 5.66
N PHE A 48 -16.15 -15.35 4.79
CA PHE A 48 -15.90 -14.34 3.77
C PHE A 48 -15.65 -14.97 2.41
N THR A 49 -15.91 -14.20 1.36
CA THR A 49 -15.51 -14.56 0.00
C THR A 49 -14.11 -14.03 -0.28
N LEU A 50 -13.21 -14.94 -0.67
CA LEU A 50 -11.87 -14.64 -1.16
C LEU A 50 -11.79 -14.91 -2.67
N GLY A 51 -10.79 -14.35 -3.34
CA GLY A 51 -10.50 -14.66 -4.73
C GLY A 51 -9.67 -13.60 -5.44
N PRO A 52 -9.55 -13.67 -6.78
CA PRO A 52 -8.76 -12.73 -7.58
C PRO A 52 -9.29 -11.29 -7.52
N ILE A 53 -8.55 -10.33 -8.08
CA ILE A 53 -8.88 -8.89 -8.08
C ILE A 53 -10.29 -8.54 -8.58
N TYR A 54 -10.88 -9.37 -9.45
CA TYR A 54 -12.22 -9.17 -10.00
C TYR A 54 -13.31 -9.99 -9.32
N THR A 55 -13.04 -10.56 -8.14
CA THR A 55 -14.07 -11.19 -7.32
C THR A 55 -15.13 -10.14 -6.95
N PRO A 56 -16.40 -10.37 -7.31
CA PRO A 56 -17.45 -9.38 -7.05
C PRO A 56 -17.72 -9.26 -5.55
N PRO A 57 -18.25 -8.11 -5.07
CA PRO A 57 -18.86 -8.02 -3.76
C PRO A 57 -19.97 -9.05 -3.57
N THR A 58 -20.07 -9.64 -2.38
CA THR A 58 -21.10 -10.63 -2.04
C THR A 58 -22.11 -10.08 -1.04
N LEU A 59 -23.32 -10.65 -1.04
CA LEU A 59 -24.38 -10.32 -0.09
C LEU A 59 -23.96 -10.69 1.33
N GLN A 60 -24.25 -9.80 2.28
CA GLN A 60 -24.10 -10.07 3.70
C GLN A 60 -25.28 -10.89 4.23
N GLU A 61 -24.98 -12.02 4.86
CA GLU A 61 -25.95 -12.90 5.48
C GLU A 61 -25.72 -12.94 7.01
N PRO A 62 -26.76 -12.80 7.84
CA PRO A 62 -26.61 -12.69 9.29
C PRO A 62 -25.80 -13.81 9.96
N ASN A 63 -25.85 -15.03 9.42
CA ASN A 63 -25.14 -16.20 9.93
C ASN A 63 -24.33 -16.89 8.82
N GLY A 64 -23.86 -16.12 7.84
CA GLY A 64 -23.19 -16.66 6.65
C GLY A 64 -22.13 -15.71 6.15
N ASN A 65 -22.06 -15.56 4.82
CA ASN A 65 -21.08 -14.73 4.16
C ASN A 65 -21.18 -13.27 4.62
N ARG A 66 -20.07 -12.68 5.05
CA ARG A 66 -19.99 -11.31 5.55
C ARG A 66 -19.50 -10.32 4.49
N GLY A 67 -19.25 -10.80 3.28
CA GLY A 67 -18.81 -10.01 2.13
C GLY A 67 -17.52 -10.55 1.50
N THR A 68 -17.05 -9.84 0.49
CA THR A 68 -15.79 -10.16 -0.20
C THR A 68 -14.65 -9.38 0.41
N ILE A 69 -13.59 -10.07 0.86
CA ILE A 69 -12.32 -9.40 1.21
C ILE A 69 -11.51 -9.27 -0.08
N ALA A 70 -11.19 -8.02 -0.44
CA ALA A 70 -10.51 -7.72 -1.69
C ALA A 70 -9.21 -6.95 -1.48
N LEU A 71 -8.24 -7.25 -2.35
CA LEU A 71 -7.02 -6.49 -2.54
C LEU A 71 -6.89 -6.12 -4.04
N PRO A 72 -6.43 -4.90 -4.35
CA PRO A 72 -6.23 -3.80 -3.41
C PRO A 72 -7.52 -3.27 -2.78
N SER A 73 -7.42 -2.39 -1.76
CA SER A 73 -8.58 -1.72 -1.15
C SER A 73 -9.41 -0.91 -2.16
N ALA A 74 -10.59 -0.45 -1.74
CA ALA A 74 -11.36 0.57 -2.45
C ALA A 74 -10.54 1.85 -2.76
N GLY A 75 -9.54 2.15 -1.91
CA GLY A 75 -8.60 3.24 -2.14
C GLY A 75 -7.41 2.88 -3.04
N GLY A 76 -7.42 1.71 -3.68
CA GLY A 76 -6.31 1.18 -4.46
C GLY A 76 -5.14 0.71 -3.60
N GLY A 77 -4.12 0.16 -4.27
CA GLY A 77 -2.79 -0.07 -3.72
C GLY A 77 -1.89 1.15 -3.93
N VAL A 78 -2.20 1.95 -4.94
CA VAL A 78 -1.64 3.27 -5.25
C VAL A 78 -2.82 4.21 -5.46
N ASN A 79 -2.66 5.47 -5.07
CA ASN A 79 -3.70 6.48 -5.23
C ASN A 79 -3.06 7.83 -5.62
N TRP A 80 -3.58 8.94 -5.09
CA TRP A 80 -3.14 10.30 -5.33
C TRP A 80 -1.63 10.57 -5.14
N PRO A 81 -0.85 9.86 -4.29
CA PRO A 81 0.59 10.11 -4.19
C PRO A 81 1.36 9.76 -5.47
N GLY A 82 0.76 9.02 -6.40
CA GLY A 82 1.37 8.69 -7.69
C GLY A 82 2.71 7.97 -7.56
N GLY A 83 3.57 8.16 -8.56
CA GLY A 83 4.94 7.65 -8.58
C GLY A 83 5.91 8.74 -9.06
N ALA A 84 7.20 8.42 -9.05
CA ALA A 84 8.26 9.29 -9.54
C ALA A 84 9.01 8.62 -10.68
N VAL A 85 9.41 9.37 -11.71
CA VAL A 85 10.11 8.82 -12.89
C VAL A 85 11.47 9.47 -13.03
N ASP A 86 12.50 8.64 -13.12
CA ASP A 86 13.81 9.04 -13.64
C ASP A 86 13.83 8.76 -15.14
N ALA A 87 13.64 9.80 -15.93
CA ALA A 87 13.55 9.69 -17.39
C ALA A 87 14.89 9.33 -18.04
N ASP A 88 16.01 9.76 -17.46
CA ASP A 88 17.35 9.48 -18.00
C ASP A 88 17.74 8.02 -17.75
N ALA A 89 17.38 7.50 -16.57
CA ALA A 89 17.61 6.09 -16.22
C ALA A 89 16.54 5.13 -16.76
N GLY A 90 15.39 5.65 -17.20
CA GLY A 90 14.25 4.85 -17.64
C GLY A 90 13.59 4.07 -16.50
N ILE A 91 13.51 4.63 -15.29
CA ILE A 91 12.96 3.94 -14.10
C ILE A 91 11.73 4.67 -13.55
N LEU A 92 10.66 3.91 -13.30
CA LEU A 92 9.49 4.36 -12.56
C LEU A 92 9.53 3.81 -11.12
N PHE A 93 9.36 4.68 -10.14
CA PHE A 93 9.24 4.35 -8.72
C PHE A 93 7.79 4.50 -8.27
N VAL A 94 7.25 3.47 -7.64
CA VAL A 94 5.85 3.42 -7.21
C VAL A 94 5.76 3.06 -5.73
N PRO A 95 5.30 3.98 -4.85
CA PRO A 95 4.93 3.65 -3.50
C PRO A 95 3.55 2.96 -3.49
N SER A 96 3.40 1.87 -2.76
CA SER A 96 2.14 1.12 -2.69
C SER A 96 1.86 0.61 -1.27
N VAL A 97 0.59 0.28 -1.02
CA VAL A 97 0.11 -0.24 0.26
C VAL A 97 -0.77 -1.48 0.04
N THR A 98 -0.47 -2.55 0.76
CA THR A 98 -1.35 -3.71 0.88
C THR A 98 -2.35 -3.45 2.01
N ARG A 99 -3.45 -2.79 1.67
CA ARG A 99 -4.60 -2.62 2.58
C ARG A 99 -5.81 -3.34 1.98
N PRO A 100 -6.40 -4.32 2.67
CA PRO A 100 -7.62 -4.97 2.18
C PRO A 100 -8.85 -4.11 2.44
N SER A 101 -9.88 -4.28 1.62
CA SER A 101 -11.23 -3.75 1.86
C SER A 101 -12.23 -4.89 1.96
N LEU A 102 -13.26 -4.70 2.79
CA LEU A 102 -14.42 -5.56 2.83
C LEU A 102 -15.51 -4.96 1.95
N PHE A 103 -15.97 -5.71 0.95
CA PHE A 103 -17.08 -5.35 0.07
C PHE A 103 -18.25 -6.30 0.32
N GLY A 104 -19.11 -5.94 1.28
CA GLY A 104 -20.39 -6.60 1.50
C GLY A 104 -21.53 -5.83 0.84
N LEU A 105 -22.50 -6.54 0.28
CA LEU A 105 -23.75 -5.96 -0.21
C LEU A 105 -24.84 -6.13 0.84
N ILE A 106 -25.66 -5.12 1.03
CA ILE A 106 -26.89 -5.15 1.82
C ILE A 106 -28.06 -4.71 0.93
N ASP A 107 -29.28 -5.08 1.31
CA ASP A 107 -30.46 -4.62 0.57
C ASP A 107 -30.52 -3.09 0.58
N GLY A 108 -30.84 -2.53 -0.59
CA GLY A 108 -30.97 -1.10 -0.76
C GLY A 108 -32.16 -0.53 0.02
N THR A 109 -32.03 0.72 0.44
CA THR A 109 -33.16 1.44 1.04
C THR A 109 -34.16 1.86 -0.04
N GLU A 110 -35.45 1.82 0.34
CA GLU A 110 -36.55 2.23 -0.53
C GLU A 110 -36.35 3.67 -1.05
N GLY A 111 -36.72 3.90 -2.31
CA GLY A 111 -36.60 5.23 -2.94
C GLY A 111 -35.23 5.56 -3.54
N THR A 112 -34.20 4.71 -3.36
CA THR A 112 -32.87 4.95 -3.96
C THR A 112 -32.75 4.50 -5.41
N GLY A 113 -33.65 3.62 -5.88
CA GLY A 113 -33.57 3.01 -7.22
C GLY A 113 -32.41 2.02 -7.40
N VAL A 114 -31.66 1.72 -6.33
CA VAL A 114 -30.54 0.78 -6.33
C VAL A 114 -30.92 -0.45 -5.51
N ARG A 115 -30.79 -1.64 -6.09
CA ARG A 115 -31.16 -2.91 -5.43
C ARG A 115 -30.29 -3.24 -4.21
N TYR A 116 -29.00 -2.95 -4.29
CA TYR A 116 -28.03 -3.28 -3.25
C TYR A 116 -27.16 -2.08 -2.92
N HIS A 117 -26.88 -1.86 -1.64
CA HIS A 117 -25.92 -0.87 -1.17
C HIS A 117 -24.64 -1.57 -0.73
N ILE A 118 -23.51 -0.88 -0.82
CA ILE A 118 -22.28 -1.35 -0.18
C ILE A 118 -22.45 -1.15 1.33
N SER A 119 -22.29 -2.24 2.08
CA SER A 119 -22.30 -2.22 3.54
C SER A 119 -21.20 -1.30 4.04
N SER A 120 -21.57 -0.30 4.83
CA SER A 120 -20.63 0.57 5.53
C SER A 120 -20.12 -0.06 6.84
N ALA A 121 -20.59 -1.25 7.20
CA ALA A 121 -20.70 -1.65 8.61
C ALA A 121 -19.50 -2.40 9.20
N SER A 122 -18.43 -2.70 8.48
CA SER A 122 -17.26 -3.36 9.09
C SER A 122 -15.97 -3.16 8.29
N GLY A 123 -14.87 -2.90 8.98
CA GLY A 123 -13.53 -3.06 8.42
C GLY A 123 -13.21 -4.54 8.18
N VAL A 124 -12.10 -4.80 7.49
CA VAL A 124 -11.55 -6.17 7.42
C VAL A 124 -11.16 -6.60 8.84
N PRO A 125 -11.55 -7.80 9.30
CA PRO A 125 -11.18 -8.27 10.64
C PRO A 125 -9.67 -8.32 10.85
N THR A 126 -9.25 -8.23 12.10
CA THR A 126 -7.87 -8.48 12.54
C THR A 126 -7.77 -9.88 13.16
N VAL A 127 -6.55 -10.38 13.32
CA VAL A 127 -6.24 -11.58 14.11
C VAL A 127 -5.55 -11.10 15.38
N ARG A 128 -6.26 -11.09 16.50
CA ARG A 128 -5.73 -10.55 17.78
C ARG A 128 -5.07 -9.18 17.62
N ASP A 129 -5.77 -8.23 17.00
CA ASP A 129 -5.27 -6.87 16.69
C ASP A 129 -4.10 -6.79 15.69
N LEU A 130 -3.66 -7.91 15.11
CA LEU A 130 -2.72 -7.95 13.99
C LEU A 130 -3.45 -7.94 12.63
N PRO A 131 -2.83 -7.42 11.56
CA PRO A 131 -3.41 -7.45 10.22
C PRO A 131 -3.70 -8.88 9.75
N LEU A 132 -4.88 -9.10 9.15
CA LEU A 132 -5.27 -10.40 8.60
C LEU A 132 -4.38 -10.86 7.45
N ILE A 133 -3.92 -9.92 6.63
CA ILE A 133 -3.05 -10.18 5.48
C ILE A 133 -1.60 -10.01 5.92
N LYS A 134 -0.72 -10.92 5.54
CA LYS A 134 0.70 -10.88 5.91
C LYS A 134 1.47 -9.73 5.25
N PRO A 135 2.59 -9.26 5.84
CA PRO A 135 3.40 -8.15 5.27
C PRO A 135 4.11 -8.52 3.95
N PRO A 136 4.76 -7.57 3.25
CA PRO A 136 4.79 -6.14 3.55
C PRO A 136 3.43 -5.44 3.45
N TYR A 137 3.23 -4.42 4.30
CA TYR A 137 2.04 -3.58 4.33
C TYR A 137 2.20 -2.32 3.49
N GLY A 138 3.41 -1.77 3.44
CA GLY A 138 3.81 -0.67 2.57
C GLY A 138 5.04 -1.06 1.77
N ARG A 139 5.15 -0.60 0.54
CA ARG A 139 6.25 -0.91 -0.38
C ARG A 139 6.68 0.27 -1.22
N ILE A 140 7.92 0.25 -1.69
CA ILE A 140 8.37 0.99 -2.87
C ILE A 140 8.84 -0.03 -3.91
N THR A 141 8.37 0.13 -5.15
CA THR A 141 8.77 -0.70 -6.29
C THR A 141 9.46 0.15 -7.35
N ALA A 142 10.61 -0.29 -7.85
CA ALA A 142 11.24 0.26 -9.04
C ALA A 142 10.96 -0.62 -10.25
N ILE A 143 10.55 0.00 -11.36
CA ILE A 143 10.14 -0.65 -12.60
C ILE A 143 10.98 -0.08 -13.74
N ASP A 144 11.62 -0.96 -14.50
CA ASP A 144 12.28 -0.63 -15.75
C ASP A 144 11.22 -0.30 -16.80
N LEU A 145 11.21 0.92 -17.33
CA LEU A 145 10.24 1.38 -18.31
C LEU A 145 10.52 0.88 -19.74
N THR A 146 11.71 0.34 -19.99
CA THR A 146 12.07 -0.27 -21.28
C THR A 146 11.58 -1.71 -21.34
N GLU A 147 11.96 -2.51 -20.34
CA GLU A 147 11.63 -3.94 -20.32
C GLU A 147 10.25 -4.23 -19.72
N GLY A 148 9.72 -3.28 -18.93
CA GLY A 148 8.51 -3.48 -18.15
C GLY A 148 8.70 -4.51 -17.05
N GLU A 149 9.85 -4.52 -16.37
CA GLU A 149 10.18 -5.49 -15.33
C GLU A 149 10.44 -4.80 -14.00
N ILE A 150 10.17 -5.50 -12.89
CA ILE A 150 10.51 -5.01 -11.56
C ILE A 150 12.03 -5.14 -11.38
N ILE A 151 12.70 -4.03 -11.11
CA ILE A 151 14.13 -3.99 -10.78
C ILE A 151 14.33 -4.45 -9.33
N TRP A 152 13.56 -3.85 -8.43
CA TRP A 152 13.54 -4.18 -7.00
C TRP A 152 12.21 -3.78 -6.38
N GLN A 153 11.89 -4.40 -5.25
CA GLN A 153 10.74 -4.07 -4.41
C GLN A 153 11.14 -4.24 -2.94
N ILE A 154 10.91 -3.20 -2.14
CA ILE A 154 11.30 -3.17 -0.72
C ILE A 154 10.11 -2.77 0.17
N PRO A 155 10.06 -3.21 1.44
CA PRO A 155 9.14 -2.66 2.43
C PRO A 155 9.38 -1.16 2.66
N HIS A 156 8.29 -0.36 2.69
CA HIS A 156 8.33 1.07 3.00
C HIS A 156 7.96 1.32 4.46
N GLY A 157 8.93 1.80 5.24
CA GLY A 157 8.83 2.01 6.68
C GLY A 157 9.22 0.79 7.53
N GLU A 158 9.43 1.01 8.82
CA GLU A 158 9.81 -0.05 9.77
C GLU A 158 8.60 -0.88 10.21
N THR A 159 8.83 -1.97 10.95
CA THR A 159 7.74 -2.74 11.55
C THR A 159 7.05 -1.92 12.63
N PRO A 160 5.72 -1.70 12.59
CA PRO A 160 5.01 -0.92 13.62
C PRO A 160 5.22 -1.46 15.04
N GLY A 161 5.31 -0.55 16.02
CA GLY A 161 5.57 -0.91 17.42
C GLY A 161 4.53 -1.88 18.01
N TYR A 162 3.27 -1.80 17.60
CA TYR A 162 2.22 -2.73 18.08
C TYR A 162 2.42 -4.17 17.59
N ILE A 163 3.12 -4.37 16.46
CA ILE A 163 3.51 -5.70 15.97
C ILE A 163 4.76 -6.17 16.71
N GLN A 164 5.78 -5.30 16.82
CA GLN A 164 7.02 -5.65 17.53
C GLN A 164 6.79 -6.02 19.00
N ALA A 165 5.89 -5.31 19.67
CA ALA A 165 5.57 -5.52 21.08
C ALA A 165 4.42 -6.52 21.32
N HIS A 166 3.93 -7.20 20.27
CA HIS A 166 2.77 -8.08 20.41
C HIS A 166 3.11 -9.30 21.30
N PRO A 167 2.25 -9.66 22.27
CA PRO A 167 2.50 -10.79 23.17
C PRO A 167 2.68 -12.13 22.44
N ASP A 168 1.90 -12.37 21.38
CA ASP A 168 1.99 -13.62 20.60
C ASP A 168 3.20 -13.67 19.66
N LEU A 169 3.96 -12.56 19.53
CA LEU A 169 5.14 -12.49 18.65
C LEU A 169 6.46 -12.44 19.44
N GLN A 170 6.41 -12.67 20.76
CA GLN A 170 7.62 -12.72 21.58
C GLN A 170 8.53 -13.88 21.17
N GLY A 171 9.77 -13.56 20.76
CA GLY A 171 10.72 -14.55 20.28
C GLY A 171 10.50 -15.01 18.83
N VAL A 172 9.54 -14.43 18.12
CA VAL A 172 9.35 -14.64 16.68
C VAL A 172 10.23 -13.65 15.92
N ASP A 173 10.97 -14.13 14.94
CA ASP A 173 11.72 -13.26 14.03
C ASP A 173 10.77 -12.64 13.00
N ILE A 174 10.52 -11.34 13.12
CA ILE A 174 9.60 -10.61 12.24
C ILE A 174 10.42 -9.74 11.28
N PRO A 175 10.35 -9.99 9.95
CA PRO A 175 11.06 -9.16 8.99
C PRO A 175 10.47 -7.75 8.97
N LYS A 176 11.19 -6.81 8.33
CA LYS A 176 10.68 -5.44 8.10
C LYS A 176 9.35 -5.50 7.36
N THR A 177 8.27 -5.11 8.04
CA THR A 177 6.92 -5.26 7.49
C THR A 177 6.49 -4.12 6.60
N GLY A 178 7.20 -2.99 6.61
CA GLY A 178 6.60 -1.75 6.14
C GLY A 178 5.44 -1.31 7.02
N ILE A 179 4.86 -0.16 6.67
CA ILE A 179 3.72 0.39 7.39
C ILE A 179 2.52 0.59 6.47
N LEU A 180 1.33 0.48 7.05
CA LEU A 180 0.06 0.57 6.32
C LEU A 180 -0.34 2.03 6.10
N THR A 181 0.43 2.72 5.27
CA THR A 181 0.27 4.14 4.93
C THR A 181 0.40 4.31 3.43
N GLN A 182 -0.31 5.28 2.87
CA GLN A 182 0.02 5.76 1.53
C GLN A 182 1.14 6.79 1.70
N SER A 183 2.29 6.56 1.06
CA SER A 183 3.44 7.49 1.10
C SER A 183 2.99 8.93 0.81
N SER A 184 3.66 9.93 1.39
CA SER A 184 3.46 11.33 1.02
C SER A 184 4.23 11.70 -0.25
N GLY A 185 4.06 10.91 -1.31
CA GLY A 185 4.76 11.10 -2.59
C GLY A 185 6.22 10.65 -2.55
N LEU A 186 6.87 10.74 -3.71
CA LEU A 186 8.28 10.43 -3.93
C LEU A 186 8.96 11.59 -4.65
N LEU A 187 10.23 11.82 -4.37
CA LEU A 187 11.09 12.72 -5.13
C LEU A 187 12.26 11.93 -5.67
N VAL A 188 12.47 11.97 -6.98
CA VAL A 188 13.63 11.37 -7.62
C VAL A 188 14.56 12.48 -8.14
N THR A 189 15.83 12.42 -7.76
CA THR A 189 16.89 13.28 -8.30
C THR A 189 17.73 12.49 -9.30
N SER A 190 18.77 13.07 -9.90
CA SER A 190 19.71 12.33 -10.75
C SER A 190 20.46 11.22 -10.00
N THR A 191 20.56 11.29 -8.67
CA THR A 191 21.36 10.36 -7.85
C THR A 191 20.55 9.54 -6.86
N LEU A 192 19.48 10.08 -6.27
CA LEU A 192 18.81 9.48 -5.12
C LEU A 192 17.28 9.52 -5.26
N LEU A 193 16.61 8.57 -4.62
CA LEU A 193 15.16 8.59 -4.41
C LEU A 193 14.89 9.02 -2.98
N PHE A 194 13.95 9.93 -2.77
CA PHE A 194 13.52 10.39 -1.46
C PHE A 194 12.07 9.97 -1.20
N ALA A 195 11.82 9.42 -0.02
CA ALA A 195 10.48 9.05 0.42
C ALA A 195 10.28 9.32 1.91
N GLY A 196 9.17 9.98 2.23
CA GLY A 196 8.65 10.05 3.59
C GLY A 196 7.70 8.90 3.87
N GLU A 197 7.47 8.61 5.15
CA GLU A 197 6.55 7.55 5.56
C GLU A 197 5.06 7.97 5.57
N GLY A 198 4.75 9.24 5.30
CA GLY A 198 3.37 9.72 5.28
C GLY A 198 2.75 9.91 6.66
N ALA A 199 1.55 10.50 6.73
CA ALA A 199 0.97 11.11 7.93
C ALA A 199 0.77 10.21 9.18
N ARG A 200 0.96 8.89 9.05
CA ARG A 200 0.88 7.89 10.13
C ARG A 200 2.19 7.15 10.39
N GLY A 201 3.24 7.51 9.66
CA GLY A 201 4.55 6.90 9.79
C GLY A 201 5.47 7.65 10.74
N ALA A 202 6.74 7.25 10.72
CA ALA A 202 7.79 7.90 11.47
C ALA A 202 8.09 9.32 10.91
N PRO A 203 8.54 10.25 11.78
CA PRO A 203 8.99 11.59 11.39
C PRO A 203 10.34 11.54 10.69
N VAL A 204 10.42 10.89 9.52
CA VAL A 204 11.66 10.72 8.76
C VAL A 204 11.46 10.98 7.27
N LEU A 205 12.52 11.47 6.62
CA LEU A 205 12.67 11.49 5.17
C LEU A 205 13.89 10.64 4.80
N ARG A 206 13.66 9.55 4.07
CA ARG A 206 14.76 8.64 3.68
C ARG A 206 15.24 8.92 2.27
N ALA A 207 16.55 8.84 2.09
CA ALA A 207 17.23 8.81 0.81
C ALA A 207 17.64 7.37 0.48
N TYR A 208 17.25 6.89 -0.69
CA TYR A 208 17.50 5.56 -1.19
C TYR A 208 18.42 5.60 -2.41
N ASP A 209 19.29 4.59 -2.53
CA ASP A 209 19.91 4.26 -3.80
C ASP A 209 18.81 3.82 -4.77
N LYS A 210 18.70 4.51 -5.91
CA LYS A 210 17.63 4.30 -6.89
C LYS A 210 17.73 2.96 -7.62
N ARG A 211 18.91 2.37 -7.69
CA ARG A 211 19.19 1.12 -8.41
C ARG A 211 19.03 -0.10 -7.51
N THR A 212 19.22 0.04 -6.21
CA THR A 212 19.14 -1.10 -5.26
C THR A 212 17.97 -1.02 -4.29
N GLY A 213 17.44 0.19 -4.02
CA GLY A 213 16.43 0.42 -2.99
C GLY A 213 17.03 0.46 -1.56
N GLU A 214 18.36 0.41 -1.42
CA GLU A 214 19.00 0.51 -0.11
C GLU A 214 18.87 1.91 0.47
N ILE A 215 18.63 2.01 1.78
CA ILE A 215 18.62 3.29 2.48
C ILE A 215 20.08 3.76 2.62
N VAL A 216 20.40 4.87 1.97
CA VAL A 216 21.74 5.50 2.03
C VAL A 216 21.79 6.51 3.18
N HIS A 217 20.68 7.18 3.46
CA HIS A 217 20.58 8.14 4.56
C HIS A 217 19.15 8.26 5.07
N GLU A 218 19.01 8.55 6.37
CA GLU A 218 17.74 8.86 7.01
C GLU A 218 17.84 10.24 7.66
N LEU A 219 16.96 11.15 7.25
CA LEU A 219 16.86 12.50 7.80
C LEU A 219 15.72 12.51 8.82
N GLN A 220 16.06 12.78 10.08
CA GLN A 220 15.08 13.00 11.13
C GLN A 220 14.35 14.33 10.90
N LEU A 221 13.02 14.29 10.84
CA LEU A 221 12.19 15.49 10.82
C LEU A 221 12.02 16.01 12.26
N PRO A 222 12.03 17.33 12.46
CA PRO A 222 12.04 17.92 13.81
C PRO A 222 10.74 17.69 14.58
N GLY A 223 9.59 17.67 13.91
CA GLY A 223 8.30 17.39 14.55
C GLY A 223 7.76 16.00 14.20
N GLY A 224 6.99 15.96 13.13
CA GLY A 224 6.10 14.86 12.79
C GLY A 224 6.31 14.29 11.39
N PRO A 225 5.48 13.30 11.00
CA PRO A 225 5.59 12.65 9.71
C PRO A 225 5.34 13.60 8.54
N THR A 226 5.89 13.22 7.38
CA THR A 226 5.60 13.88 6.11
C THR A 226 4.10 13.83 5.79
N THR A 227 3.57 14.89 5.19
CA THR A 227 2.17 14.99 4.75
C THR A 227 2.02 15.30 3.28
N GLY A 228 3.06 15.85 2.64
CA GLY A 228 3.06 16.20 1.23
C GLY A 228 4.33 15.78 0.50
N PHE A 229 4.32 15.99 -0.81
CA PHE A 229 5.39 15.59 -1.72
C PHE A 229 6.70 16.33 -1.41
N PRO A 230 7.83 15.62 -1.28
CA PRO A 230 9.12 16.27 -1.30
C PRO A 230 9.36 16.91 -2.68
N ILE A 231 9.98 18.09 -2.67
CA ILE A 231 10.40 18.83 -3.87
C ILE A 231 11.86 19.24 -3.74
N THR A 232 12.48 19.64 -4.85
CA THR A 232 13.83 20.20 -4.84
C THR A 232 13.95 21.43 -5.74
N TYR A 233 14.81 22.37 -5.35
CA TYR A 233 15.12 23.57 -6.12
C TYR A 233 16.54 24.07 -5.83
N MET A 234 17.04 25.00 -6.66
CA MET A 234 18.30 25.70 -6.45
C MET A 234 18.05 27.11 -5.91
N ALA A 235 18.76 27.49 -4.84
CA ALA A 235 18.82 28.87 -4.35
C ALA A 235 20.25 29.20 -3.91
N ASN A 236 20.74 30.39 -4.30
CA ASN A 236 22.09 30.85 -3.98
C ASN A 236 23.21 29.85 -4.31
N GLY A 237 23.04 29.07 -5.40
CA GLY A 237 24.01 28.05 -5.81
C GLY A 237 23.95 26.73 -5.04
N GLN A 238 23.02 26.58 -4.10
CA GLN A 238 22.83 25.35 -3.30
C GLN A 238 21.51 24.66 -3.62
N GLN A 239 21.54 23.33 -3.69
CA GLN A 239 20.35 22.51 -3.87
C GLN A 239 19.64 22.33 -2.52
N HIS A 240 18.34 22.57 -2.52
CA HIS A 240 17.48 22.39 -1.37
C HIS A 240 16.50 21.27 -1.63
N ILE A 241 16.20 20.47 -0.61
CA ILE A 241 15.10 19.51 -0.59
C ILE A 241 14.10 19.99 0.45
N VAL A 242 12.84 20.15 0.06
CA VAL A 242 11.77 20.64 0.94
C VAL A 242 10.65 19.63 0.98
N VAL A 243 10.13 19.35 2.18
CA VAL A 243 8.99 18.46 2.38
C VAL A 243 8.00 19.08 3.34
N ALA A 244 6.71 18.89 3.06
CA ALA A 244 5.66 19.24 4.01
C ALA A 244 5.57 18.14 5.08
N ALA A 245 5.61 18.53 6.34
CA ALA A 245 5.51 17.66 7.51
C ALA A 245 4.47 18.22 8.50
N LEU A 246 4.16 17.43 9.52
CA LEU A 246 3.50 17.93 10.73
C LEU A 246 4.57 18.37 11.73
N ASP A 247 4.28 19.33 12.59
CA ASP A 247 5.05 19.58 13.82
C ASP A 247 4.55 18.69 14.97
N GLU A 248 5.09 18.88 16.18
CA GLU A 248 4.67 18.15 17.40
C GLU A 248 3.20 18.41 17.78
N GLU A 249 2.66 19.59 17.45
CA GLU A 249 1.26 19.99 17.67
C GLU A 249 0.32 19.57 16.53
N ARG A 250 0.85 18.85 15.52
CA ARG A 250 0.17 18.43 14.30
C ARG A 250 -0.26 19.58 13.39
N ILE A 251 0.43 20.70 13.44
CA ILE A 251 0.32 21.82 12.50
C ILE A 251 1.24 21.54 11.31
N ALA A 252 0.80 21.91 10.10
CA ALA A 252 1.59 21.68 8.89
C ALA A 252 2.76 22.68 8.79
N GLU A 253 3.97 22.18 8.52
CA GLU A 253 5.18 22.96 8.30
C GLU A 253 5.95 22.51 7.05
N LEU A 254 6.86 23.37 6.57
CA LEU A 254 7.82 23.04 5.52
C LEU A 254 9.20 22.87 6.14
N VAL A 255 9.79 21.70 5.97
CA VAL A 255 11.15 21.39 6.44
C VAL A 255 12.09 21.38 5.23
N ALA A 256 13.16 22.18 5.30
CA ALA A 256 14.14 22.33 4.22
C ALA A 256 15.51 21.79 4.62
N PHE A 257 16.11 21.00 3.74
CA PHE A 257 17.45 20.43 3.87
C PHE A 257 18.36 20.94 2.76
N THR A 258 19.61 21.26 3.10
CA THR A 258 20.71 21.51 2.15
C THR A 258 21.99 20.90 2.70
N LEU A 259 22.93 20.60 1.81
CA LEU A 259 24.30 20.28 2.24
C LEU A 259 24.99 21.52 2.83
N PRO A 260 25.96 21.34 3.75
CA PRO A 260 26.77 22.42 4.32
C PRO A 260 27.51 23.25 3.27
#